data_AF-A0A6J8EWW5-F1
#
_entry.id   AF-A0A6J8EWW5-F1
#
_cell.length_a   1.000
_cell.length_b   1.000
_cell.length_c   1.000
_cell.angle_alpha   90.00
_cell.angle_beta   90.00
_cell.angle_gamma   90.00
#
_symmetry.space_group_name_H-M   'P 1'
#
loop_
_entity.id
_entity.type
_entity.pdbx_description
1 polymer ?
#
loop_
_entity_poly.entity_id
_entity_poly.type
_entity_poly.pdbx_seq_one_letter_code
_entity_poly.pdbx_strand_id
1 'polypeptide(L)'
;MCWLDVQLRRQINMIRLWLRIIRMSESRLPKKICLWDKQNSHRNSWSFDVKSILNKYNLSQYYQESSTLELGVKAFLDIVMEKLTDIGSEKWKTNVNGMPKLRTYIKIKESYCQEQIINKTMSSKQRSVISKLRSGTFPIEIEIGRYRQKPKSERLCKRYIF
;
A
#
# COMPACT_ATOMS: atom_id res chain seq x y z
N MET A 1 2.72 -2.64 -11.45
CA MET A 1 1.88 -2.21 -10.32
C MET A 1 2.75 -2.14 -9.07
N CYS A 2 2.65 -1.06 -8.30
CA CYS A 2 3.28 -0.98 -6.97
C CYS A 2 2.88 -2.20 -6.12
N TRP A 3 3.74 -2.63 -5.19
CA TRP A 3 3.42 -3.69 -4.24
C TRP A 3 2.41 -3.15 -3.22
N LEU A 4 1.14 -3.07 -3.64
CA LEU A 4 0.03 -2.65 -2.79
C LEU A 4 -0.12 -3.67 -1.67
N ASP A 5 -0.28 -3.15 -0.44
CA ASP A 5 -0.60 -3.92 0.73
C ASP A 5 -1.81 -4.84 0.48
N VAL A 6 -1.78 -6.06 1.03
CA VAL A 6 -2.82 -7.08 0.83
C VAL A 6 -4.19 -6.56 1.23
N GLN A 7 -4.27 -5.77 2.31
CA GLN A 7 -5.49 -5.14 2.77
C GLN A 7 -6.03 -4.15 1.74
N LEU A 8 -5.16 -3.31 1.15
CA LEU A 8 -5.55 -2.35 0.11
C LEU A 8 -6.06 -3.08 -1.15
N ARG A 9 -5.39 -4.16 -1.57
CA ARG A 9 -5.84 -4.99 -2.70
C ARG A 9 -7.23 -5.58 -2.47
N ARG A 10 -7.49 -6.08 -1.26
CA ARG A 10 -8.81 -6.60 -0.87
C ARG A 10 -9.87 -5.51 -0.99
N GLN A 11 -9.60 -4.32 -0.44
CA GLN A 11 -10.53 -3.18 -0.49
C GLN A 11 -10.82 -2.75 -1.94
N ILE A 12 -9.81 -2.68 -2.81
CA ILE A 12 -9.99 -2.37 -4.23
C ILE A 12 -10.93 -3.38 -4.89
N ASN A 13 -10.73 -4.67 -4.63
CA ASN A 13 -11.56 -5.71 -5.22
C ASN A 13 -13.00 -5.69 -4.69
N MET A 14 -13.20 -5.34 -3.41
CA MET A 14 -14.54 -5.11 -2.86
C MET A 14 -15.24 -3.94 -3.57
N ILE A 15 -14.55 -2.82 -3.73
CA ILE A 15 -15.08 -1.65 -4.46
C ILE A 15 -15.40 -2.02 -5.91
N ARG A 16 -14.51 -2.75 -6.60
CA ARG A 16 -14.76 -3.22 -7.98
C ARG A 16 -16.01 -4.08 -8.09
N LEU A 17 -16.20 -5.01 -7.15
CA LEU A 17 -17.39 -5.87 -7.13
C LEU A 17 -18.64 -5.03 -6.89
N TRP A 18 -18.61 -4.10 -5.95
CA TRP A 18 -19.70 -3.18 -5.68
C TRP A 18 -20.08 -2.33 -6.90
N LEU A 19 -19.10 -1.70 -7.55
CA LEU A 19 -19.31 -0.95 -8.80
C LEU A 19 -19.94 -1.81 -9.90
N ARG A 20 -19.52 -3.08 -10.00
CA ARG A 20 -20.07 -4.01 -10.98
C ARG A 20 -21.55 -4.28 -10.69
N ILE A 21 -21.92 -4.46 -9.42
CA ILE A 21 -23.29 -4.81 -9.00
C ILE A 21 -24.25 -3.62 -9.17
N ILE A 22 -23.88 -2.42 -8.73
CA ILE A 22 -24.75 -1.23 -8.82
C ILE A 22 -25.05 -0.83 -10.28
N ARG A 23 -24.16 -1.17 -11.21
CA ARG A 23 -24.32 -0.91 -12.65
C ARG A 23 -25.09 -1.99 -13.40
N MET A 24 -25.44 -3.11 -12.75
CA MET A 24 -26.28 -4.11 -13.39
C MET A 24 -27.70 -3.58 -13.63
N SER A 25 -28.47 -4.26 -14.48
CA SER A 25 -29.90 -3.96 -14.63
C SER A 25 -30.67 -4.27 -13.34
N GLU A 26 -31.71 -3.48 -13.06
CA GLU A 26 -32.58 -3.65 -11.87
C GLU A 26 -33.27 -5.02 -11.82
N SER A 27 -33.41 -5.69 -12.96
CA SER A 27 -33.97 -7.04 -13.05
C SER A 27 -33.08 -8.11 -12.40
N ARG A 28 -31.78 -7.85 -12.23
CA ARG A 28 -30.80 -8.84 -11.77
C ARG A 28 -30.85 -9.00 -10.26
N LEU A 29 -30.97 -10.26 -9.81
CA LEU A 29 -30.99 -10.62 -8.39
C LEU A 29 -29.81 -10.04 -7.58
N PRO A 30 -28.54 -10.07 -8.04
CA PRO A 30 -27.43 -9.46 -7.30
C PRO A 30 -27.62 -7.98 -6.98
N LYS A 31 -28.24 -7.22 -7.89
CA LYS A 31 -28.51 -5.80 -7.68
C LYS A 31 -29.61 -5.60 -6.64
N LYS A 32 -30.71 -6.36 -6.76
CA LYS A 32 -31.81 -6.33 -5.78
C LYS A 32 -31.32 -6.66 -4.36
N ILE A 33 -30.50 -7.71 -4.22
CA ILE A 33 -29.92 -8.08 -2.92
C ILE A 33 -29.01 -6.97 -2.38
N CYS A 34 -28.16 -6.38 -3.24
CA CYS A 34 -27.28 -5.29 -2.84
C CYS A 34 -28.05 -4.04 -2.37
N LEU A 35 -29.13 -3.68 -3.06
CA LEU A 35 -30.00 -2.56 -2.67
C LEU A 35 -30.73 -2.85 -1.35
N TRP A 36 -31.22 -4.08 -1.19
CA TRP A 36 -31.84 -4.53 0.06
C TRP A 36 -30.85 -4.50 1.24
N ASP A 37 -29.62 -4.99 1.06
CA ASP A 37 -28.55 -4.96 2.08
C ASP A 37 -28.13 -3.52 2.40
N LYS A 38 -28.10 -2.63 1.40
CA LYS A 38 -27.83 -1.20 1.60
C LYS A 38 -28.91 -0.51 2.43
N GLN A 39 -30.18 -0.87 2.23
CA GLN A 39 -31.31 -0.34 3.01
C GLN A 39 -31.38 -0.91 4.44
N ASN A 40 -31.06 -2.19 4.59
CA ASN A 40 -31.05 -2.91 5.88
C ASN A 40 -29.64 -3.04 6.47
N SER A 41 -28.76 -2.11 6.09
CA SER A 41 -27.35 -2.15 6.44
C SER A 41 -27.18 -2.03 7.95
N HIS A 42 -26.72 -3.11 8.57
CA HIS A 42 -26.30 -3.14 9.97
C HIS A 42 -24.76 -3.25 10.05
N ARG A 43 -24.22 -3.08 11.25
CA ARG A 43 -22.78 -3.28 11.49
C ARG A 43 -22.39 -4.70 11.04
N ASN A 44 -21.30 -4.82 10.29
CA ASN A 44 -20.76 -6.06 9.69
C ASN A 44 -21.51 -6.58 8.44
N SER A 45 -22.48 -5.86 7.91
CA SER A 45 -22.99 -6.16 6.56
C SER A 45 -21.96 -5.80 5.49
N TRP A 46 -22.03 -6.47 4.33
CA TRP A 46 -21.09 -6.19 3.24
C TRP A 46 -21.23 -4.76 2.71
N SER A 47 -22.46 -4.24 2.59
CA SER A 47 -22.70 -2.84 2.23
C SER A 47 -22.15 -1.86 3.27
N PHE A 48 -22.23 -2.19 4.56
CA PHE A 48 -21.60 -1.40 5.63
C PHE A 48 -20.07 -1.38 5.48
N ASP A 49 -19.44 -2.53 5.18
CA ASP A 49 -18.00 -2.60 4.96
C ASP A 49 -17.56 -1.77 3.75
N VAL A 50 -18.31 -1.83 2.63
CA VAL A 50 -18.04 -1.00 1.45
C VAL A 50 -18.16 0.48 1.80
N LYS A 51 -19.22 0.88 2.51
CA LYS A 51 -19.42 2.26 2.98
C LYS A 51 -18.29 2.71 3.92
N SER A 52 -17.88 1.85 4.85
CA SER A 52 -16.79 2.10 5.79
C SER A 52 -15.44 2.29 5.07
N ILE A 53 -15.17 1.46 4.05
CA ILE A 53 -14.00 1.60 3.18
C ILE A 53 -14.04 2.96 2.47
N LEU A 54 -15.14 3.32 1.82
CA LEU A 54 -15.25 4.60 1.11
C LEU A 54 -15.12 5.80 2.07
N ASN A 55 -15.74 5.73 3.25
CA ASN A 55 -15.60 6.76 4.29
C ASN A 55 -14.15 6.93 4.74
N LYS A 56 -13.43 5.82 4.97
CA LYS A 56 -12.01 5.82 5.36
C LYS A 56 -11.13 6.58 4.37
N TYR A 57 -11.51 6.60 3.09
CA TYR A 57 -10.75 7.24 2.01
C TYR A 57 -11.33 8.58 1.56
N ASN A 58 -12.30 9.15 2.30
CA ASN A 58 -13.01 10.39 1.93
C ASN A 58 -13.70 10.31 0.55
N LEU A 59 -14.28 9.14 0.26
CA LEU A 59 -15.01 8.83 -0.98
C LEU A 59 -16.49 8.51 -0.70
N SER A 60 -17.00 8.95 0.45
CA SER A 60 -18.37 8.68 0.90
C SER A 60 -19.42 9.25 -0.06
N GLN A 61 -19.10 10.36 -0.74
CA GLN A 61 -19.94 11.01 -1.74
C GLN A 61 -20.31 10.08 -2.91
N TYR A 62 -19.46 9.11 -3.23
CA TYR A 62 -19.68 8.15 -4.31
C TYR A 62 -20.59 6.99 -3.88
N TYR A 63 -20.82 6.78 -2.60
CA TYR A 63 -21.67 5.68 -2.16
C TYR A 63 -23.15 5.83 -2.59
N GLN A 64 -23.56 7.05 -2.92
CA GLN A 64 -24.89 7.33 -3.47
C GLN A 64 -24.94 6.96 -4.96
N GLU A 65 -26.04 6.33 -5.39
CA GLU A 65 -26.17 5.74 -6.73
C GLU A 65 -25.96 6.74 -7.86
N SER A 66 -26.41 7.98 -7.69
CA SER A 66 -26.36 9.01 -8.75
C SER A 66 -24.93 9.48 -9.07
N SER A 67 -24.07 9.67 -8.07
CA SER A 67 -22.73 10.24 -8.26
C SER A 67 -21.72 9.27 -8.87
N THR A 68 -21.92 7.97 -8.68
CA THR A 68 -21.04 6.92 -9.22
C THR A 68 -21.43 6.47 -10.63
N LEU A 69 -22.66 6.74 -11.06
CA LEU A 69 -23.10 6.46 -12.44
C LEU A 69 -22.61 7.53 -13.43
N GLU A 70 -22.43 8.76 -12.97
CA GLU A 70 -21.89 9.88 -13.77
C GLU A 70 -20.38 9.74 -14.02
N LEU A 71 -19.63 9.24 -13.02
CA LEU A 71 -18.22 8.94 -13.19
C LEU A 71 -18.04 7.55 -13.82
N GLY A 72 -17.37 7.48 -14.97
CA GLY A 72 -17.01 6.19 -15.57
C GLY A 72 -16.22 5.30 -14.59
N VAL A 73 -16.50 3.99 -14.55
CA VAL A 73 -15.86 3.03 -13.62
C VAL A 73 -14.33 3.11 -13.63
N LYS A 74 -13.73 3.33 -14.80
CA LYS A 74 -12.28 3.47 -14.93
C LYS A 74 -11.79 4.70 -14.16
N ALA A 75 -12.39 5.87 -14.40
CA ALA A 75 -12.02 7.12 -13.73
C ALA A 75 -12.19 7.02 -12.21
N PHE A 76 -13.29 6.42 -11.74
CA PHE A 76 -13.49 6.22 -10.31
C PHE A 76 -12.46 5.27 -9.69
N LEU A 77 -12.12 4.16 -10.37
CA LEU A 77 -11.07 3.27 -9.92
C LEU A 77 -9.70 3.93 -9.90
N ASP A 78 -9.41 4.83 -10.85
CA ASP A 78 -8.16 5.60 -10.87
C ASP A 78 -8.08 6.53 -9.64
N ILE A 79 -9.17 7.23 -9.29
CA ILE A 79 -9.25 8.06 -8.07
C ILE A 79 -9.04 7.21 -6.81
N VAL A 80 -9.71 6.05 -6.72
CA VAL A 80 -9.56 5.12 -5.60
C VAL A 80 -8.11 4.66 -5.49
N MET A 81 -7.48 4.29 -6.60
CA MET A 81 -6.10 3.83 -6.65
C MET A 81 -5.11 4.92 -6.22
N GLU A 82 -5.32 6.16 -6.66
CA GLU A 82 -4.51 7.32 -6.27
C GLU A 82 -4.60 7.54 -4.75
N LYS A 83 -5.82 7.69 -4.21
CA LYS A 83 -6.04 7.90 -2.76
C LYS A 83 -5.44 6.77 -1.90
N LEU A 84 -5.60 5.53 -2.32
CA LEU A 84 -5.04 4.37 -1.62
C LEU A 84 -3.51 4.36 -1.67
N THR A 85 -2.93 4.78 -2.79
CA THR A 85 -1.47 4.84 -2.98
C THR A 85 -0.88 5.95 -2.12
N ASP A 86 -1.52 7.10 -2.04
CA ASP A 86 -1.08 8.24 -1.20
C ASP A 86 -1.04 7.86 0.28
N ILE A 87 -2.14 7.30 0.78
CA ILE A 87 -2.23 6.87 2.18
C ILE A 87 -1.26 5.72 2.47
N GLY A 88 -1.11 4.79 1.52
CA GLY A 88 -0.12 3.72 1.61
C GLY A 88 1.32 4.26 1.68
N SER A 89 1.63 5.26 0.86
CA SER A 89 2.92 5.94 0.81
C SER A 89 3.22 6.65 2.12
N GLU A 90 2.24 7.38 2.67
CA GLU A 90 2.39 8.10 3.93
C GLU A 90 2.57 7.16 5.12
N LYS A 91 1.75 6.11 5.19
CA LYS A 91 1.90 5.05 6.20
C LYS A 91 3.26 4.37 6.10
N TRP A 92 3.71 4.08 4.88
CA TRP A 92 5.04 3.50 4.65
C TRP A 92 6.14 4.43 5.14
N LYS A 93 6.13 5.71 4.72
CA LYS A 93 7.11 6.73 5.15
C LYS A 93 7.18 6.84 6.67
N THR A 94 6.03 6.94 7.33
CA THR A 94 5.95 6.99 8.80
C THR A 94 6.58 5.74 9.43
N ASN A 95 6.24 4.55 8.94
CA ASN A 95 6.77 3.30 9.46
C ASN A 95 8.28 3.16 9.26
N VAL A 96 8.80 3.45 8.06
CA VAL A 96 10.24 3.33 7.81
C VAL A 96 11.03 4.36 8.60
N ASN A 97 10.58 5.61 8.68
CA ASN A 97 11.25 6.65 9.46
C ASN A 97 11.26 6.33 10.97
N GLY A 98 10.23 5.64 11.46
CA GLY A 98 10.16 5.15 12.84
C GLY A 98 11.08 3.96 13.14
N MET A 99 11.74 3.36 12.15
CA MET A 99 12.60 2.18 12.32
C MET A 99 14.10 2.55 12.22
N PRO A 100 14.84 2.63 13.35
CA PRO A 100 16.26 3.01 13.33
C PRO A 100 17.14 2.12 12.43
N LYS A 101 16.77 0.84 12.27
CA LYS A 101 17.48 -0.13 11.41
C LYS A 101 17.38 0.21 9.92
N LEU A 102 16.36 0.95 9.48
CA LEU A 102 16.11 1.27 8.08
C LEU A 102 16.70 2.63 7.65
N ARG A 103 17.38 3.35 8.55
CA ARG A 103 17.99 4.67 8.30
C ARG A 103 18.86 4.74 7.04
N THR A 104 19.56 3.67 6.69
CA THR A 104 20.40 3.62 5.48
C THR A 104 19.55 3.31 4.25
N TYR A 105 18.59 2.40 4.39
CA TYR A 105 17.68 2.02 3.31
C TYR A 105 16.82 3.18 2.83
N ILE A 106 16.30 4.02 3.74
CA ILE A 106 15.44 5.17 3.41
C ILE A 106 16.18 6.22 2.58
N LYS A 107 17.50 6.36 2.74
CA LYS A 107 18.31 7.26 1.91
C LYS A 107 18.42 6.80 0.46
N ILE A 108 18.10 5.54 0.19
CA ILE A 108 18.21 4.90 -1.13
C ILE A 108 16.81 4.69 -1.74
N LYS A 109 15.81 4.39 -0.91
CA LYS A 109 14.43 4.18 -1.36
C LYS A 109 13.64 5.49 -1.36
N GLU A 110 13.47 6.08 -2.53
CA GLU A 110 12.83 7.38 -2.70
C GLU A 110 11.30 7.34 -2.63
N SER A 111 10.67 6.26 -3.12
CA SER A 111 9.22 6.19 -3.30
C SER A 111 8.61 4.87 -2.87
N TYR A 112 7.36 4.91 -2.43
CA TYR A 112 6.52 3.74 -2.13
C TYR A 112 6.07 3.06 -3.43
N CYS A 113 7.01 2.36 -4.06
CA CYS A 113 6.81 1.63 -5.31
C CYS A 113 7.57 0.32 -5.31
N GLN A 114 7.19 -0.61 -6.20
CA GLN A 114 7.99 -1.80 -6.46
C GLN A 114 9.39 -1.37 -6.91
N GLU A 115 10.43 -1.86 -6.24
CA GLU A 115 11.81 -1.56 -6.63
C GLU A 115 12.11 -2.18 -7.99
N GLN A 116 12.65 -1.39 -8.92
CA GLN A 116 13.03 -1.86 -10.26
C GLN A 116 14.01 -3.03 -10.22
N ILE A 117 14.78 -3.12 -9.14
CA ILE A 117 15.67 -4.21 -8.81
C ILE A 117 14.99 -5.58 -8.95
N ILE A 118 13.71 -5.69 -8.59
CA ILE A 118 12.95 -6.95 -8.68
C ILE A 118 12.79 -7.41 -10.15
N ASN A 119 12.74 -6.47 -11.09
CA ASN A 119 12.54 -6.75 -12.51
C ASN A 119 13.87 -6.93 -13.27
N LYS A 120 15.03 -6.79 -12.60
CA LYS A 120 16.34 -6.94 -13.21
C LYS A 120 16.91 -8.33 -12.95
N THR A 121 17.48 -8.95 -13.98
CA THR A 121 18.26 -10.18 -13.82
C THR A 121 19.53 -9.86 -13.04
N MET A 122 19.65 -10.43 -11.84
CA MET A 122 20.79 -10.20 -10.94
C MET A 122 21.41 -11.53 -10.52
N SER A 123 22.72 -11.51 -10.30
CA SER A 123 23.42 -12.62 -9.66
C SER A 123 22.94 -12.85 -8.22
N SER A 124 23.16 -14.06 -7.71
CA SER A 124 22.85 -14.39 -6.30
C SER A 124 23.54 -13.45 -5.31
N LYS A 125 24.78 -13.05 -5.60
CA LYS A 125 25.57 -12.11 -4.78
C LYS A 125 24.89 -10.73 -4.69
N GLN A 126 24.46 -10.16 -5.82
CA GLN A 126 23.76 -8.88 -5.87
C GLN A 126 22.43 -8.93 -5.09
N ARG A 127 21.64 -10.00 -5.26
CA ARG A 127 20.40 -10.22 -4.48
C ARG A 127 20.66 -10.27 -2.98
N SER A 128 21.72 -10.96 -2.56
CA SER A 128 22.10 -11.04 -1.14
C SER A 128 22.46 -9.67 -0.55
N VAL A 129 23.26 -8.88 -1.27
CA VAL A 129 23.64 -7.51 -0.86
C VAL A 129 22.41 -6.63 -0.67
N ILE A 130 21.51 -6.62 -1.65
CA ILE A 130 20.31 -5.79 -1.62
C ILE A 130 19.36 -6.25 -0.52
N SER A 131 19.19 -7.56 -0.34
CA SER A 131 18.37 -8.10 0.74
C SER A 131 18.88 -7.64 2.11
N LYS A 132 20.19 -7.75 2.36
CA LYS A 132 20.82 -7.28 3.61
C LYS A 132 20.65 -5.77 3.81
N LEU A 133 20.73 -4.98 2.75
CA LEU A 133 20.46 -3.54 2.80
C LEU A 133 19.00 -3.26 3.19
N ARG A 134 18.04 -3.94 2.56
CA ARG A 134 16.59 -3.80 2.83
C ARG A 134 16.21 -4.20 4.24
N SER A 135 16.88 -5.22 4.81
CA SER A 135 16.65 -5.65 6.19
C SER A 135 17.44 -4.85 7.23
N GLY A 136 18.29 -3.91 6.83
CA GLY A 136 19.16 -3.18 7.75
C GLY A 136 20.22 -4.07 8.42
N THR A 137 20.61 -5.18 7.77
CA THR A 137 21.63 -6.14 8.24
C THR A 137 22.90 -6.11 7.39
N PHE A 138 23.02 -5.11 6.51
CA PHE A 138 24.21 -4.92 5.70
C PHE A 138 25.43 -4.68 6.62
N PRO A 139 26.57 -5.36 6.41
CA PRO A 139 27.72 -5.33 7.31
C PRO A 139 28.53 -4.04 7.17
N ILE A 140 27.90 -2.91 7.45
CA ILE A 140 28.51 -1.58 7.53
C ILE A 140 28.81 -1.24 9.00
N GLU A 141 29.80 -0.40 9.25
CA GLU A 141 30.29 -0.12 10.62
C GLU A 141 29.18 0.48 11.51
N ILE A 142 28.21 1.18 10.92
CA ILE A 142 27.04 1.69 11.65
C ILE A 142 26.19 0.57 12.30
N GLU A 143 26.15 -0.62 11.70
CA GLU A 143 25.47 -1.81 12.21
C GLU A 143 26.42 -2.71 13.00
N ILE A 144 27.63 -2.98 12.48
CA ILE A 144 28.61 -3.83 13.18
C ILE A 144 29.05 -3.19 14.50
N GLY A 145 29.33 -1.89 14.50
CA GLY A 145 29.69 -1.12 15.68
C GLY A 145 28.56 -1.05 16.71
N ARG A 146 27.29 -1.22 16.30
CA ARG A 146 26.16 -1.36 17.22
C ARG A 146 26.28 -2.64 18.05
N TYR A 147 26.61 -3.77 17.42
CA TYR A 147 26.84 -5.04 18.11
C TYR A 147 28.08 -5.01 19.01
N ARG A 148 29.10 -4.22 18.61
CA ARG A 148 30.32 -4.00 19.40
C ARG A 148 30.19 -2.89 20.47
N GLN A 149 28.99 -2.37 20.71
CA GLN A 149 28.71 -1.30 21.68
C GLN A 149 29.53 0.00 21.49
N LYS A 150 30.05 0.27 20.29
CA LYS A 150 30.78 1.52 20.00
C LYS A 150 29.84 2.72 20.04
N PRO A 151 30.26 3.91 20.50
CA PRO A 151 29.51 5.16 20.35
C PRO A 151 29.17 5.42 18.87
N LYS A 152 27.98 5.98 18.57
CA LYS A 152 27.52 6.23 17.19
C LYS A 152 28.50 7.08 16.38
N SER A 153 29.15 8.04 17.02
CA SER A 153 30.20 8.92 16.45
C SER A 153 31.41 8.15 15.91
N GLU A 154 31.73 7.00 16.50
CA GLU A 154 32.89 6.18 16.13
C GLU A 154 32.56 5.08 15.12
N ARG A 155 31.28 4.92 14.76
CA ARG A 155 30.82 3.87 13.83
C ARG A 155 31.00 4.29 12.36
N LEU A 156 32.19 4.70 11.99
CA LEU A 156 32.53 5.21 10.66
C LEU A 156 33.07 4.09 9.77
N CYS A 157 32.59 4.01 8.53
CA CYS A 157 33.14 3.08 7.55
C CYS A 157 34.59 3.47 7.24
N LYS A 158 35.51 2.50 7.32
CA LYS A 158 36.89 2.70 6.87
C LYS A 158 36.89 2.83 5.35
N ARG A 159 37.50 3.90 4.84
CA ARG A 159 37.73 4.05 3.40
C ARG A 159 38.75 2.98 3.02
N TYR A 160 38.34 1.98 2.24
CA TYR A 160 39.29 1.10 1.59
C TYR A 160 39.97 1.92 0.50
N ILE A 161 41.24 2.25 0.73
CA ILE A 161 42.14 2.72 -0.32
C ILE A 161 42.46 1.45 -1.12
N PHE A 162 41.99 1.41 -2.37
CA PHE A 162 42.42 0.43 -3.36
C PHE A 162 43.67 0.97 -4.05
#